data_AF-A0A914VXD9-F1
#
_entry.id   AF-A0A914VXD9-F1
#
_cell.length_a   1.000
_cell.length_b   1.000
_cell.length_c   1.000
_cell.angle_alpha   90.00
_cell.angle_beta   90.00
_cell.angle_gamma   90.00
#
_symmetry.space_group_name_H-M   'P 1'
#
loop_
_entity.id
_entity.type
_entity.pdbx_description
1 polymer ?
#
loop_
_entity_poly.entity_id
_entity_poly.type
_entity_poly.pdbx_seq_one_letter_code
_entity_poly.pdbx_strand_id
1 'polypeptide(L)'
;MGRGGGDGARPPSKEVGRDGATSTVNAHVNEEDGAAKKPPLSAYEKWAQSYRCCCGCIHLKLACALIGVIDFVLLSIPLGKGIQLYLTIKSNPVAAGWFVASVMIYLLHFFCVLAKWYGIWRQRSLWILPKIVLKVFTVLLCVSVSAFFGYLVWNRSRMIINLVTRETSLSYRDARTAIKYGGSFLVAACCAFTCVQIWFLIVIYDCYRYVRDQELTAALQKLIAADQLVADDDASPRFPPRNTSVRKCPPAPTNDRHCVEDGLAKESVTLEDIDMVVITHGHPGHMGNMNFFGQKTVLFHSMQYVGRSVSPTELRDRPYRKLSTNVELWKTPGHTQQDLSLLVHNVPGYGSMAIVGDLIPSEEMIEHYKSNMPPQEGVWDVATQRQNANLMVCMSDWIVPGHGQPFRVKTEYRQKAGCTRLLAQMRLKAQ
;
A
#
# COMPACT_ATOMS: atom_id res chain seq x y z
N MET A 1 13.77 64.82 -61.22
CA MET A 1 14.48 65.60 -60.18
C MET A 1 15.14 64.61 -59.24
N GLY A 2 16.47 64.57 -59.23
CA GLY A 2 17.27 63.75 -58.31
C GLY A 2 18.11 64.61 -57.36
N ARG A 3 18.92 63.94 -56.53
CA ARG A 3 19.78 64.35 -55.39
C ARG A 3 19.15 63.91 -54.05
N GLY A 4 19.81 63.27 -53.09
CA GLY A 4 21.22 62.90 -52.89
C GLY A 4 21.63 63.13 -51.42
N GLY A 5 22.25 62.14 -50.78
CA GLY A 5 23.36 62.30 -49.81
C GLY A 5 23.09 62.41 -48.29
N GLY A 6 23.92 61.68 -47.51
CA GLY A 6 24.29 61.94 -46.09
C GLY A 6 23.81 60.88 -45.10
N ASP A 7 24.50 59.79 -44.75
CA ASP A 7 25.80 59.53 -44.09
C ASP A 7 25.96 59.95 -42.61
N GLY A 8 26.47 59.01 -41.79
CA GLY A 8 26.90 59.17 -40.41
C GLY A 8 26.72 57.88 -39.56
N ALA A 9 27.42 56.78 -39.85
CA ALA A 9 28.76 56.40 -39.36
C ALA A 9 28.85 55.96 -37.88
N ARG A 10 29.08 54.65 -37.64
CA ARG A 10 30.00 54.15 -36.60
C ARG A 10 30.57 52.77 -36.98
N PRO A 11 31.91 52.58 -37.00
CA PRO A 11 32.55 51.31 -37.38
C PRO A 11 32.98 50.44 -36.16
N PRO A 12 33.47 49.21 -36.38
CA PRO A 12 33.70 48.15 -35.37
C PRO A 12 35.20 47.90 -35.06
N SER A 13 35.52 47.12 -34.02
CA SER A 13 36.71 46.22 -33.88
C SER A 13 36.87 45.73 -32.42
N LYS A 14 36.87 44.42 -32.13
CA LYS A 14 37.95 43.38 -32.10
C LYS A 14 38.64 43.19 -30.72
N GLU A 15 38.32 42.05 -30.11
CA GLU A 15 39.21 40.95 -29.66
C GLU A 15 40.38 41.14 -28.66
N VAL A 16 40.52 40.10 -27.80
CA VAL A 16 41.71 39.57 -27.06
C VAL A 16 41.87 39.89 -25.56
N GLY A 17 41.85 38.84 -24.71
CA GLY A 17 42.98 38.52 -23.80
C GLY A 17 42.83 38.56 -22.26
N ARG A 18 42.67 37.36 -21.66
CA ARG A 18 43.35 36.76 -20.46
C ARG A 18 43.36 37.41 -19.05
N ASP A 19 43.48 36.49 -18.07
CA ASP A 19 43.82 36.57 -16.64
C ASP A 19 42.68 37.03 -15.70
N GLY A 20 42.33 36.42 -14.56
CA GLY A 20 43.04 35.55 -13.63
C GLY A 20 42.99 36.19 -12.24
N ALA A 21 41.95 35.98 -11.43
CA ALA A 21 41.95 36.37 -10.00
C ALA A 21 40.84 35.68 -9.20
N THR A 22 41.28 34.83 -8.27
CA THR A 22 40.58 34.34 -7.07
C THR A 22 40.04 35.48 -6.21
N SER A 23 38.79 35.35 -5.76
CA SER A 23 38.23 36.15 -4.65
C SER A 23 37.58 35.21 -3.63
N THR A 24 38.29 35.02 -2.53
CA THR A 24 37.81 34.46 -1.26
C THR A 24 36.95 35.49 -0.54
N VAL A 25 35.72 35.14 -0.18
CA VAL A 25 34.95 35.86 0.85
C VAL A 25 34.49 34.87 1.91
N ASN A 26 34.97 35.13 3.12
CA ASN A 26 34.76 34.37 4.35
C ASN A 26 33.28 34.23 4.69
N ALA A 27 32.82 32.99 4.90
CA ALA A 27 31.59 32.72 5.62
C ALA A 27 31.92 32.51 7.11
N HIS A 28 31.40 33.41 7.93
CA HIS A 28 31.41 33.33 9.39
C HIS A 28 30.88 31.97 9.87
N VAL A 29 31.68 31.31 10.69
CA VAL A 29 31.27 30.17 11.51
C VAL A 29 30.55 30.73 12.74
N ASN A 30 29.27 30.43 12.89
CA ASN A 30 28.60 30.45 14.19
C ASN A 30 28.47 28.99 14.64
N GLU A 31 29.27 28.64 15.65
CA GLU A 31 29.04 27.48 16.51
C GLU A 31 27.87 27.80 17.44
N GLU A 32 26.72 27.15 17.23
CA GLU A 32 25.73 26.95 18.29
C GLU A 32 25.23 25.49 18.25
N ASP A 33 25.46 24.81 19.37
CA ASP A 33 24.76 23.68 19.96
C ASP A 33 24.62 22.36 19.18
N GLY A 34 25.53 21.45 19.54
CA GLY A 34 25.51 20.04 19.21
C GLY A 34 24.29 19.29 19.77
N ALA A 35 23.34 19.03 18.90
CA ALA A 35 22.56 17.79 18.92
C ALA A 35 22.57 17.22 17.50
N ALA A 36 23.39 16.19 17.26
CA ALA A 36 23.40 15.48 15.99
C ALA A 36 21.99 14.98 15.67
N LYS A 37 21.28 15.69 14.79
CA LYS A 37 19.99 15.25 14.25
C LYS A 37 20.23 13.92 13.57
N LYS A 38 19.80 12.82 14.21
CA LYS A 38 19.79 11.50 13.60
C LYS A 38 19.13 11.60 12.22
N PRO A 39 19.68 10.95 11.19
CA PRO A 39 19.13 11.00 9.85
C PRO A 39 17.65 10.58 9.86
N PRO A 40 16.81 11.17 9.00
CA PRO A 40 15.40 10.84 8.93
C PRO A 40 15.26 9.35 8.59
N LEU A 41 14.61 8.62 9.51
CA LEU A 41 14.34 7.19 9.39
C LEU A 41 13.67 6.86 8.05
N SER A 42 14.14 5.79 7.42
CA SER A 42 13.59 5.25 6.17
C SER A 42 12.10 4.92 6.31
N ALA A 43 11.37 4.80 5.19
CA ALA A 43 9.96 4.40 5.20
C ALA A 43 9.74 3.03 5.88
N TYR A 44 10.71 2.12 5.76
CA TYR A 44 10.74 0.84 6.47
C TYR A 44 10.95 1.03 7.97
N GLU A 45 11.85 1.92 8.41
CA GLU A 45 12.06 2.20 9.84
C GLU A 45 10.88 2.96 10.47
N LYS A 46 10.21 3.86 9.73
CA LYS A 46 8.95 4.49 10.13
C LYS A 46 7.81 3.47 10.22
N TRP A 47 7.76 2.50 9.31
CA TRP A 47 6.80 1.39 9.33
C TRP A 47 7.12 0.39 10.47
N ALA A 48 8.40 0.10 10.73
CA ALA A 48 8.85 -0.73 11.85
C ALA A 48 8.60 -0.07 13.21
N GLN A 49 8.66 1.27 13.29
CA GLN A 49 8.24 2.05 14.45
C GLN A 49 6.74 1.96 14.74
N SER A 50 5.92 1.57 13.75
CA SER A 50 4.48 1.33 13.95
C SER A 50 4.17 0.13 14.84
N TYR A 51 5.15 -0.72 15.15
CA TYR A 51 4.97 -1.93 15.97
C TYR A 51 5.48 -1.74 17.41
N ARG A 52 5.21 -0.56 17.98
CA ARG A 52 5.48 -0.24 19.39
C ARG A 52 4.19 0.29 20.03
N CYS A 53 3.87 -0.17 21.23
CA CYS A 53 2.73 0.31 22.01
C CYS A 53 3.23 1.17 23.19
N CYS A 54 2.29 1.74 23.97
CA CYS A 54 2.60 2.61 25.12
C CYS A 54 3.50 3.79 24.71
N CYS A 55 3.02 4.63 23.78
CA CYS A 55 3.74 5.82 23.31
C CYS A 55 5.13 5.52 22.70
N GLY A 56 5.35 4.30 22.17
CA GLY A 56 6.62 3.90 21.55
C GLY A 56 7.62 3.23 22.49
N CYS A 57 7.29 3.03 23.76
CA CYS A 57 8.21 2.51 24.76
C CYS A 57 8.39 0.98 24.72
N ILE A 58 7.37 0.23 24.28
CA ILE A 58 7.37 -1.24 24.37
C ILE A 58 7.18 -1.86 22.99
N HIS A 59 8.05 -2.82 22.64
CA HIS A 59 7.91 -3.59 21.41
C HIS A 59 6.66 -4.50 21.47
N LEU A 60 5.90 -4.57 20.38
CA LEU A 60 4.59 -5.22 20.35
C LEU A 60 4.61 -6.71 20.75
N LYS A 61 5.66 -7.46 20.39
CA LYS A 61 5.86 -8.85 20.85
C LYS A 61 5.97 -8.95 22.39
N LEU A 62 6.69 -8.03 23.02
CA LEU A 62 6.87 -8.00 24.47
C LEU A 62 5.57 -7.59 25.17
N ALA A 63 4.89 -6.55 24.67
CA ALA A 63 3.58 -6.14 25.19
C ALA A 63 2.55 -7.27 25.10
N CYS A 64 2.46 -7.93 23.94
CA CYS A 64 1.58 -9.07 23.73
C CYS A 64 1.91 -10.25 24.66
N ALA A 65 3.19 -10.50 24.95
CA ALA A 65 3.61 -11.50 25.93
C ALA A 65 3.17 -11.13 27.35
N LEU A 66 3.41 -9.88 27.78
CA LEU A 66 3.04 -9.35 29.09
C LEU A 66 1.53 -9.40 29.34
N ILE A 67 0.71 -9.08 28.33
CA ILE A 67 -0.77 -9.21 28.43
C ILE A 67 -1.18 -10.65 28.78
N GLY A 68 -0.43 -11.67 28.32
CA GLY A 68 -0.67 -13.06 28.72
C GLY A 68 -0.48 -13.29 30.22
N VAL A 69 0.56 -12.69 30.80
CA VAL A 69 0.85 -12.77 32.24
C VAL A 69 -0.22 -12.02 33.04
N ILE A 70 -0.59 -10.82 32.60
CA ILE A 70 -1.63 -10.00 33.26
C ILE A 70 -2.97 -10.76 33.28
N ASP A 71 -3.38 -11.35 32.16
CA ASP A 71 -4.60 -12.15 32.07
C ASP A 71 -4.61 -13.31 33.09
N PHE A 72 -3.46 -13.96 33.29
CA PHE A 72 -3.31 -15.07 34.24
C PHE A 72 -3.45 -14.62 35.70
N VAL A 73 -2.80 -13.50 36.04
CA VAL A 73 -2.90 -12.90 37.38
C VAL A 73 -4.34 -12.49 37.68
N LEU A 74 -5.01 -11.83 36.74
CA LEU A 74 -6.40 -11.40 36.90
C LEU A 74 -7.36 -12.59 37.06
N LEU A 75 -7.15 -13.68 36.32
CA LEU A 75 -7.98 -14.90 36.42
C LEU A 75 -7.69 -15.75 37.65
N SER A 76 -6.54 -15.57 38.30
CA SER A 76 -6.20 -16.29 39.53
C SER A 76 -7.06 -15.83 40.72
N ILE A 77 -7.53 -14.57 40.71
CA ILE A 77 -8.39 -14.00 41.76
C ILE A 77 -9.76 -14.73 41.85
N PRO A 78 -10.57 -14.83 40.77
CA PRO A 78 -11.85 -15.55 40.82
C PRO A 78 -11.68 -17.05 41.07
N LEU A 79 -10.60 -17.66 40.57
CA LEU A 79 -10.27 -19.06 40.86
C LEU A 79 -10.01 -19.28 42.35
N GLY A 80 -9.16 -18.44 42.97
CA GLY A 80 -8.88 -18.51 44.41
C GLY A 80 -10.14 -18.29 45.25
N LYS A 81 -11.01 -17.36 44.86
CA LYS A 81 -12.32 -17.15 45.50
C LYS A 81 -13.25 -18.36 45.31
N GLY A 82 -13.24 -19.00 44.15
CA GLY A 82 -14.02 -20.22 43.90
C GLY A 82 -13.56 -21.38 44.76
N ILE A 83 -12.25 -21.58 44.92
CA ILE A 83 -11.67 -22.59 45.82
C ILE A 83 -12.07 -22.30 47.26
N GLN A 84 -11.90 -21.05 47.72
CA GLN A 84 -12.28 -20.64 49.07
C GLN A 84 -13.76 -20.93 49.36
N LEU A 85 -14.65 -20.54 48.44
CA LEU A 85 -16.09 -20.72 48.59
C LEU A 85 -16.49 -22.20 48.62
N TYR A 86 -15.89 -23.02 47.75
CA TYR A 86 -16.12 -24.46 47.69
C TYR A 86 -15.70 -25.19 48.98
N LEU A 87 -14.56 -24.80 49.55
CA LEU A 87 -14.04 -25.38 50.79
C LEU A 87 -14.84 -24.94 52.04
N THR A 88 -15.36 -23.71 52.02
CA THR A 88 -16.09 -23.12 53.16
C THR A 88 -17.53 -23.62 53.23
N ILE A 89 -18.21 -23.71 52.08
CA ILE A 89 -19.63 -24.08 52.01
C ILE A 89 -19.76 -25.45 51.32
N LYS A 90 -19.45 -26.50 52.08
CA LYS A 90 -19.57 -27.89 51.59
C LYS A 90 -21.02 -28.19 51.17
N SER A 91 -21.17 -28.91 50.06
CA SER A 91 -22.46 -29.38 49.53
C SER A 91 -23.42 -28.30 49.00
N ASN A 92 -22.93 -27.10 48.66
CA ASN A 92 -23.74 -26.09 47.97
C ASN A 92 -23.55 -26.18 46.43
N PRO A 93 -24.62 -26.41 45.65
CA PRO A 93 -24.52 -26.58 44.20
C PRO A 93 -24.05 -25.31 43.47
N VAL A 94 -24.34 -24.12 44.02
CA VAL A 94 -23.90 -22.83 43.45
C VAL A 94 -22.39 -22.65 43.64
N ALA A 95 -21.88 -22.97 44.83
CA ALA A 95 -20.44 -22.90 45.12
C ALA A 95 -19.65 -23.91 44.26
N ALA A 96 -20.18 -25.13 44.11
CA ALA A 96 -19.62 -26.15 43.22
C ALA A 96 -19.63 -25.71 41.75
N GLY A 97 -20.75 -25.15 41.27
CA GLY A 97 -20.87 -24.63 39.90
C GLY A 97 -19.90 -23.49 39.62
N TRP A 98 -19.75 -22.53 40.53
CA TRP A 98 -18.79 -21.43 40.41
C TRP A 98 -17.34 -21.96 40.34
N PHE A 99 -16.99 -22.91 41.20
CA PHE A 99 -15.65 -23.52 41.20
C PHE A 99 -15.35 -24.21 39.86
N VAL A 100 -16.25 -25.08 39.38
CA VAL A 100 -16.09 -25.81 38.12
C VAL A 100 -15.97 -24.84 36.93
N ALA A 101 -16.84 -23.83 36.85
CA ALA A 101 -16.78 -22.83 35.78
C ALA A 101 -15.46 -22.04 35.81
N SER A 102 -15.02 -21.62 37.01
CA SER A 102 -13.76 -20.88 37.18
C SER A 102 -12.55 -21.71 36.74
N VAL A 103 -12.51 -23.00 37.06
CA VAL A 103 -11.45 -23.92 36.63
C VAL A 103 -11.45 -24.10 35.11
N MET A 104 -12.61 -24.33 34.50
CA MET A 104 -12.73 -24.51 33.04
C MET A 104 -12.28 -23.26 32.26
N ILE A 105 -12.72 -22.07 32.69
CA ILE A 105 -12.29 -20.81 32.08
C ILE A 105 -10.78 -20.62 32.24
N TYR A 106 -10.24 -20.92 33.42
CA TYR A 106 -8.80 -20.80 33.68
C TYR A 106 -7.96 -21.68 32.75
N LEU A 107 -8.35 -22.96 32.59
CA LEU A 107 -7.67 -23.89 31.69
C LEU A 107 -7.75 -23.45 30.23
N LEU A 108 -8.93 -22.99 29.77
CA LEU A 108 -9.10 -22.46 28.41
C LEU A 108 -8.16 -21.27 28.16
N HIS A 109 -8.09 -20.32 29.09
CA HIS A 109 -7.19 -19.19 28.99
C HIS A 109 -5.72 -19.61 29.01
N PHE A 110 -5.36 -20.58 29.84
CA PHE A 110 -4.00 -21.13 29.89
C PHE A 110 -3.57 -21.69 28.53
N PHE A 111 -4.37 -22.55 27.92
CA PHE A 111 -4.06 -23.11 26.60
C PHE A 111 -3.99 -22.04 25.51
N CYS A 112 -4.90 -21.06 25.49
CA CYS A 112 -4.84 -19.96 24.52
C CYS A 112 -3.61 -19.05 24.71
N VAL A 113 -3.14 -18.85 25.94
CA VAL A 113 -1.90 -18.09 26.21
C VAL A 113 -0.68 -18.86 25.73
N LEU A 114 -0.61 -20.17 25.99
CA LEU A 114 0.48 -21.02 25.49
C LEU A 114 0.52 -21.05 23.96
N ALA A 115 -0.62 -21.26 23.30
CA ALA A 115 -0.73 -21.21 21.84
C ALA A 115 -0.25 -19.86 21.29
N LYS A 116 -0.67 -18.75 21.89
CA LYS A 116 -0.22 -17.41 21.52
C LYS A 116 1.30 -17.25 21.66
N TRP A 117 1.87 -17.64 22.80
CA TRP A 117 3.32 -17.55 23.01
C TRP A 117 4.09 -18.41 22.00
N TYR A 118 3.60 -19.62 21.71
CA TYR A 118 4.15 -20.48 20.67
C TYR A 118 4.10 -19.82 19.29
N GLY A 119 2.97 -19.19 18.92
CA GLY A 119 2.81 -18.46 17.67
C GLY A 119 3.79 -17.29 17.52
N ILE A 120 4.02 -16.54 18.60
CA ILE A 120 5.00 -15.45 18.63
C ILE A 120 6.42 -15.99 18.49
N TRP A 121 6.76 -17.07 19.19
CA TRP A 121 8.10 -17.67 19.16
C TRP A 121 8.44 -18.30 17.81
N ARG A 122 7.50 -19.03 17.20
CA ARG A 122 7.68 -19.69 15.89
C ARG A 122 7.35 -18.80 14.70
N GLN A 123 6.98 -17.54 14.92
CA GLN A 123 6.54 -16.60 13.88
C GLN A 123 5.39 -17.14 13.02
N ARG A 124 4.44 -17.83 13.65
CA ARG A 124 3.26 -18.40 12.97
C ARG A 124 2.01 -17.67 13.43
N SER A 125 1.36 -16.96 12.51
CA SER A 125 0.22 -16.10 12.82
C SER A 125 -1.02 -16.88 13.28
N LEU A 126 -1.25 -18.09 12.77
CA LEU A 126 -2.43 -18.92 13.07
C LEU A 126 -2.58 -19.27 14.55
N TRP A 127 -1.48 -19.47 15.27
CA TRP A 127 -1.50 -19.86 16.69
C TRP A 127 -1.92 -18.72 17.64
N ILE A 128 -1.95 -17.48 17.15
CA ILE A 128 -2.42 -16.31 17.91
C ILE A 128 -3.96 -16.20 17.86
N LEU A 129 -4.59 -16.79 16.84
CA LEU A 129 -6.02 -16.65 16.55
C LEU A 129 -6.95 -17.13 17.68
N PRO A 130 -6.72 -18.29 18.35
CA PRO A 130 -7.59 -18.74 19.44
C PRO A 130 -7.70 -17.72 20.58
N LYS A 131 -6.60 -17.02 20.89
CA LYS A 131 -6.61 -15.99 21.93
C LYS A 131 -7.36 -14.73 21.52
N ILE A 132 -7.32 -14.36 20.24
CA ILE A 132 -8.10 -13.23 19.68
C ILE A 132 -9.58 -13.56 19.81
N VAL A 133 -10.00 -14.73 19.36
CA VAL A 133 -11.40 -15.20 19.46
C VAL A 133 -11.88 -15.15 20.91
N LEU A 134 -11.09 -15.71 21.84
CA LEU A 134 -11.41 -15.68 23.27
C LEU A 134 -11.53 -14.25 23.83
N LYS A 135 -10.67 -13.32 23.40
CA LYS A 135 -10.74 -11.91 23.82
C LYS A 135 -11.96 -11.19 23.25
N VAL A 136 -12.38 -11.47 22.02
CA VAL A 136 -13.61 -10.91 21.44
C VAL A 136 -14.81 -11.31 22.28
N PHE A 137 -14.96 -12.60 22.62
CA PHE A 137 -16.02 -13.06 23.51
C PHE A 137 -15.94 -12.42 24.90
N THR A 138 -14.74 -12.25 25.46
CA THR A 138 -14.54 -11.58 26.75
C THR A 138 -15.02 -10.13 26.70
N VAL A 139 -14.66 -9.38 25.65
CA VAL A 139 -15.08 -7.98 25.48
C VAL A 139 -16.60 -7.89 25.35
N LEU A 140 -17.22 -8.74 24.53
CA LEU A 140 -18.68 -8.77 24.37
C LEU A 140 -19.38 -9.05 25.71
N LEU A 141 -18.90 -10.04 26.47
CA LEU A 141 -19.43 -10.36 27.79
C LEU A 141 -19.28 -9.17 28.76
N CYS A 142 -18.13 -8.50 28.79
CA CYS A 142 -17.91 -7.33 29.64
C CYS A 142 -18.84 -6.17 29.26
N VAL A 143 -19.06 -5.92 27.96
CA VAL A 143 -20.02 -4.91 27.48
C VAL A 143 -21.44 -5.26 27.94
N SER A 144 -21.88 -6.51 27.76
CA SER A 144 -23.20 -6.98 28.17
C SER A 144 -23.42 -6.86 29.68
N VAL A 145 -22.43 -7.25 30.49
CA VAL A 145 -22.49 -7.15 31.95
C VAL A 145 -22.53 -5.70 32.42
N SER A 146 -21.68 -4.83 31.85
CA SER A 146 -21.70 -3.39 32.15
C SER A 146 -23.04 -2.74 31.79
N ALA A 147 -23.60 -3.08 30.63
CA ALA A 147 -24.91 -2.59 30.22
C ALA A 147 -26.04 -3.08 31.14
N PHE A 148 -25.99 -4.35 31.56
CA PHE A 148 -26.96 -4.91 32.50
C PHE A 148 -26.92 -4.20 33.86
N PHE A 149 -25.73 -4.02 34.46
CA PHE A 149 -25.60 -3.26 35.70
C PHE A 149 -26.03 -1.79 35.54
N GLY A 150 -25.69 -1.16 34.42
CA GLY A 150 -26.16 0.18 34.09
C GLY A 150 -27.68 0.27 34.04
N TYR A 151 -28.34 -0.69 33.39
CA TYR A 151 -29.80 -0.80 33.33
C TYR A 151 -30.42 -0.99 34.72
N LEU A 152 -29.83 -1.85 35.55
CA LEU A 152 -30.30 -2.10 36.92
C LEU A 152 -30.24 -0.85 37.80
N VAL A 153 -29.16 -0.07 37.70
CA VAL A 153 -29.01 1.21 38.42
C VAL A 153 -29.99 2.26 37.89
N TRP A 154 -30.16 2.33 36.56
CA TRP A 154 -31.07 3.27 35.90
C TRP A 154 -32.54 3.02 36.26
N ASN A 155 -33.00 1.77 36.13
CA ASN A 155 -34.39 1.38 36.30
C ASN A 155 -34.84 1.34 37.79
N ARG A 156 -33.94 1.60 38.74
CA ARG A 156 -34.20 1.58 40.19
C ARG A 156 -34.97 0.32 40.62
N SER A 157 -34.47 -0.84 40.20
CA SER A 157 -35.16 -2.12 40.42
C SER A 157 -35.50 -2.36 41.90
N ARG A 158 -36.79 -2.60 42.20
CA ARG A 158 -37.29 -2.89 43.56
C ARG A 158 -36.62 -4.13 44.16
N MET A 159 -36.26 -5.10 43.33
CA MET A 159 -35.56 -6.32 43.74
C MET A 159 -34.20 -6.00 44.39
N ILE A 160 -33.43 -5.08 43.80
CA ILE A 160 -32.11 -4.71 44.32
C ILE A 160 -32.24 -3.93 45.62
N ILE A 161 -33.20 -3.01 45.69
CA ILE A 161 -33.44 -2.23 46.92
C ILE A 161 -33.84 -3.17 48.06
N ASN A 162 -34.68 -4.17 47.79
CA ASN A 162 -35.10 -5.16 48.79
C ASN A 162 -33.95 -6.08 49.23
N LEU A 163 -33.08 -6.52 48.30
CA LEU A 163 -31.90 -7.32 48.62
C LEU A 163 -30.90 -6.56 49.49
N VAL A 164 -30.59 -5.30 49.13
CA VAL A 164 -29.65 -4.47 49.89
C VAL A 164 -30.22 -4.15 51.28
N THR A 165 -31.48 -3.73 51.36
CA THR A 165 -32.16 -3.44 52.64
C THR A 165 -32.14 -4.66 53.57
N ARG A 166 -32.32 -5.86 53.03
CA ARG A 166 -32.33 -7.11 53.80
C ARG A 166 -30.97 -7.48 54.37
N GLU A 167 -29.90 -7.32 53.59
CA GLU A 167 -28.55 -7.73 53.99
C GLU A 167 -27.80 -6.68 54.81
N THR A 168 -28.06 -5.38 54.60
CA THR A 168 -27.31 -4.30 55.27
C THR A 168 -28.08 -3.61 56.39
N SER A 169 -29.33 -4.01 56.66
CA SER A 169 -30.23 -3.38 57.67
C SER A 169 -30.42 -1.86 57.51
N LEU A 170 -30.11 -1.31 56.33
CA LEU A 170 -30.21 0.13 56.04
C LEU A 170 -31.67 0.56 55.90
N SER A 171 -31.97 1.82 56.24
CA SER A 171 -33.27 2.40 55.91
C SER A 171 -33.50 2.42 54.39
N TYR A 172 -34.74 2.31 53.92
CA TYR A 172 -35.07 2.30 52.49
C TYR A 172 -34.51 3.53 51.73
N ARG A 173 -34.47 4.70 52.39
CA ARG A 173 -33.94 5.95 51.82
C ARG A 173 -32.41 5.90 51.70
N ASP A 174 -31.73 5.36 52.70
CA ASP A 174 -30.27 5.26 52.71
C ASP A 174 -29.78 4.17 51.76
N ALA A 175 -30.47 3.02 51.72
CA ALA A 175 -30.23 1.96 50.74
C ALA A 175 -30.34 2.48 49.30
N ARG A 176 -31.34 3.32 49.00
CA ARG A 176 -31.51 3.93 47.68
C ARG A 176 -30.37 4.86 47.30
N THR A 177 -29.85 5.62 48.25
CA THR A 177 -28.72 6.54 48.03
C THR A 177 -27.42 5.75 47.85
N ALA A 178 -27.20 4.73 48.68
CA ALA A 178 -26.08 3.80 48.58
C ALA A 178 -26.06 3.05 47.24
N ILE A 179 -27.20 2.55 46.76
CA ILE A 179 -27.31 1.87 45.45
C ILE A 179 -26.97 2.81 44.29
N LYS A 180 -27.38 4.08 44.37
CA LYS A 180 -27.05 5.06 43.32
C LYS A 180 -25.54 5.29 43.25
N TYR A 181 -24.92 5.68 44.36
CA TYR A 181 -23.49 6.02 44.34
C TYR A 181 -22.60 4.78 44.18
N GLY A 182 -22.88 3.70 44.92
CA GLY A 182 -22.15 2.44 44.83
C GLY A 182 -22.37 1.73 43.48
N GLY A 183 -23.60 1.73 42.96
CA GLY A 183 -23.92 1.19 41.65
C GLY A 183 -23.30 1.99 40.51
N SER A 184 -23.33 3.33 40.57
CA SER A 184 -22.65 4.18 39.60
C SER A 184 -21.14 3.96 39.61
N PHE A 185 -20.53 3.81 40.80
CA PHE A 185 -19.11 3.48 40.92
C PHE A 185 -18.78 2.10 40.31
N LEU A 186 -19.60 1.08 40.59
CA LEU A 186 -19.43 -0.25 40.02
C LEU A 186 -19.53 -0.23 38.49
N VAL A 187 -20.54 0.46 37.93
CA VAL A 187 -20.70 0.62 36.48
C VAL A 187 -19.48 1.32 35.87
N ALA A 188 -18.97 2.39 36.50
CA ALA A 188 -17.78 3.08 36.03
C ALA A 188 -16.54 2.16 36.04
N ALA A 189 -16.35 1.37 37.10
CA ALA A 189 -15.27 0.39 37.18
C ALA A 189 -15.40 -0.71 36.10
N CYS A 190 -16.60 -1.22 35.85
CA CYS A 190 -16.86 -2.19 34.78
C CYS A 190 -16.60 -1.60 33.38
N CYS A 191 -16.99 -0.35 33.13
CA CYS A 191 -16.67 0.35 31.88
C CYS A 191 -15.16 0.54 31.68
N ALA A 192 -14.45 0.98 32.73
CA ALA A 192 -12.99 1.11 32.68
C ALA A 192 -12.31 -0.23 32.39
N PHE A 193 -12.77 -1.31 33.03
CA PHE A 193 -12.30 -2.67 32.75
C PHE A 193 -12.55 -3.07 31.30
N THR A 194 -13.74 -2.80 30.75
CA THR A 194 -14.05 -3.06 29.33
C THR A 194 -13.10 -2.29 28.40
N CYS A 195 -12.81 -1.02 28.69
CA CYS A 195 -11.85 -0.23 27.91
C CYS A 195 -10.45 -0.86 27.90
N VAL A 196 -9.98 -1.36 29.06
CA VAL A 196 -8.71 -2.09 29.15
C VAL A 196 -8.74 -3.38 28.34
N GLN A 197 -9.85 -4.14 28.37
CA GLN A 197 -9.99 -5.36 27.56
C GLN A 197 -9.99 -5.08 26.05
N ILE A 198 -10.64 -4.00 25.61
CA ILE A 198 -10.60 -3.54 24.22
C ILE A 198 -9.16 -3.19 23.83
N TRP A 199 -8.45 -2.45 24.69
CA TRP A 199 -7.06 -2.10 24.45
C TRP A 199 -6.16 -3.36 24.33
N PHE A 200 -6.32 -4.34 25.22
CA PHE A 200 -5.62 -5.62 25.10
C PHE A 200 -5.92 -6.35 23.78
N LEU A 201 -7.18 -6.35 23.33
CA LEU A 201 -7.56 -6.95 22.06
C LEU A 201 -6.86 -6.27 20.87
N ILE A 202 -6.81 -4.93 20.86
CA ILE A 202 -6.12 -4.15 19.82
C ILE A 202 -4.64 -4.52 19.79
N VAL A 203 -3.96 -4.53 20.93
CA VAL A 203 -2.53 -4.88 21.01
C VAL A 203 -2.26 -6.31 20.51
N ILE A 204 -3.13 -7.27 20.85
CA ILE A 204 -2.99 -8.65 20.37
C ILE A 204 -3.25 -8.73 18.85
N TYR A 205 -4.24 -8.00 18.34
CA TYR A 205 -4.56 -7.95 16.91
C TYR A 205 -3.42 -7.34 16.09
N ASP A 206 -2.86 -6.22 16.54
CA ASP A 206 -1.70 -5.61 15.89
C ASP A 206 -0.49 -6.55 15.91
N CYS A 207 -0.31 -7.31 17.01
CA CYS A 207 0.74 -8.31 17.08
C CYS A 207 0.52 -9.47 16.09
N TYR A 208 -0.73 -9.91 15.91
CA TYR A 208 -1.09 -10.90 14.89
C TYR A 208 -0.79 -10.38 13.49
N ARG A 209 -1.20 -9.14 13.18
CA ARG A 209 -0.92 -8.51 11.89
C ARG A 209 0.59 -8.42 11.63
N TYR A 210 1.37 -8.00 12.62
CA TYR A 210 2.83 -7.96 12.52
C TYR A 210 3.45 -9.32 12.21
N VAL A 211 3.08 -10.37 12.95
CA VAL A 211 3.62 -11.73 12.74
C VAL A 211 3.19 -12.26 11.37
N ARG A 212 1.96 -11.97 10.92
CA ARG A 212 1.47 -12.34 9.59
C ARG A 212 2.24 -11.65 8.47
N ASP A 213 2.54 -10.36 8.63
CA ASP A 213 3.32 -9.61 7.65
C ASP A 213 4.74 -10.20 7.53
N GLN A 214 5.40 -10.54 8.66
CA GLN A 214 6.70 -11.23 8.63
C GLN A 214 6.63 -12.61 7.97
N GLU A 215 5.61 -13.40 8.27
CA GLU A 215 5.38 -14.73 7.68
C GLU A 215 5.23 -14.63 6.15
N LEU A 216 4.46 -13.64 5.68
CA LEU A 216 4.26 -13.38 4.26
C LEU A 216 5.55 -12.91 3.57
N THR A 217 6.31 -11.99 4.18
CA THR A 217 7.59 -11.52 3.62
C THR A 217 8.60 -12.67 3.52
N ALA A 218 8.69 -13.53 4.54
CA ALA A 218 9.59 -14.68 4.51
C ALA A 218 9.19 -15.72 3.45
N ALA A 219 7.88 -15.98 3.28
CA ALA A 219 7.38 -16.83 2.20
C ALA A 219 7.69 -16.22 0.82
N LEU A 220 7.49 -14.91 0.68
CA LEU A 220 7.79 -14.18 -0.55
C LEU A 220 9.28 -14.19 -0.88
N GLN A 221 10.17 -14.00 0.10
CA GLN A 221 11.62 -14.10 -0.10
C GLN A 221 12.04 -15.48 -0.58
N LYS A 222 11.42 -16.55 -0.09
CA LYS A 222 11.67 -17.90 -0.60
C LYS A 222 11.21 -18.07 -2.05
N LEU A 223 10.09 -17.47 -2.43
CA LEU A 223 9.63 -17.45 -3.81
C LEU A 223 10.57 -16.63 -4.70
N ILE A 224 11.06 -15.47 -4.23
CA ILE A 224 12.05 -14.66 -4.95
C ILE A 224 13.34 -15.43 -5.15
N ALA A 225 13.85 -16.10 -4.11
CA ALA A 225 15.07 -16.89 -4.22
C ALA A 225 14.90 -18.07 -5.19
N ALA A 226 13.72 -18.71 -5.19
CA ALA A 226 13.41 -19.76 -6.16
C ALA A 226 13.29 -19.21 -7.60
N ASP A 227 12.67 -18.05 -7.78
CA ASP A 227 12.51 -17.38 -9.09
C ASP A 227 13.86 -16.86 -9.63
N GLN A 228 14.74 -16.35 -8.76
CA GLN A 228 16.11 -15.96 -9.13
C GLN A 228 16.96 -17.15 -9.54
N LEU A 229 16.85 -18.29 -8.85
CA LEU A 229 17.51 -19.52 -9.27
C LEU A 229 16.99 -20.03 -10.61
N VAL A 230 15.69 -19.88 -10.90
CA VAL A 230 15.12 -20.18 -12.22
C VAL A 230 15.56 -19.17 -13.29
N ALA A 231 15.71 -17.89 -12.94
CA ALA A 231 16.13 -16.84 -13.86
C ALA A 231 17.64 -16.85 -14.17
N ASP A 232 18.48 -17.43 -13.30
CA ASP A 232 19.90 -17.67 -13.57
C ASP A 232 20.13 -18.93 -14.43
N ASP A 233 19.25 -19.94 -14.33
CA ASP A 233 19.30 -21.15 -15.17
C ASP A 233 18.66 -20.96 -16.57
N ASP A 234 17.70 -20.04 -16.70
CA ASP A 234 17.10 -19.70 -18.00
C ASP A 234 17.86 -18.53 -18.62
N ALA A 235 18.48 -18.74 -19.78
CA ALA A 235 19.09 -17.69 -20.59
C ALA A 235 18.01 -16.73 -21.09
N SER A 236 17.48 -15.88 -20.19
CA SER A 236 16.41 -14.94 -20.48
C SER A 236 16.82 -14.09 -21.67
N PRO A 237 15.95 -13.93 -22.68
CA PRO A 237 16.24 -13.08 -23.81
C PRO A 237 16.50 -11.66 -23.30
N ARG A 238 17.73 -11.20 -23.49
CA ARG A 238 18.08 -9.79 -23.34
C ARG A 238 17.70 -9.13 -24.65
N PHE A 239 17.00 -8.00 -24.58
CA PHE A 239 16.91 -7.13 -25.74
C PHE A 239 18.34 -6.87 -26.23
N PRO A 240 18.64 -7.11 -27.51
CA PRO A 240 19.99 -6.92 -28.02
C PRO A 240 20.41 -5.47 -27.71
N PRO A 241 21.61 -5.25 -27.14
CA PRO A 241 22.09 -3.90 -26.88
C PRO A 241 22.04 -3.10 -28.18
N ARG A 242 21.62 -1.82 -28.11
CA ARG A 242 21.60 -0.93 -29.28
C ARG A 242 22.97 -0.96 -29.94
N ASN A 243 23.04 -1.52 -31.15
CA ASN A 243 24.26 -1.54 -31.94
C ASN A 243 24.66 -0.09 -32.24
N THR A 244 25.80 0.36 -31.74
CA THR A 244 26.24 1.76 -31.78
C THR A 244 26.73 2.22 -33.16
N SER A 245 26.69 1.33 -34.15
CA SER A 245 27.16 1.55 -35.53
C SER A 245 26.06 1.91 -36.54
N VAL A 246 24.79 1.90 -36.13
CA VAL A 246 23.64 2.31 -36.96
C VAL A 246 23.26 3.75 -36.61
N ARG A 247 22.87 4.57 -37.61
CA ARG A 247 22.45 5.96 -37.42
C ARG A 247 21.61 6.09 -36.14
N LYS A 248 22.13 6.86 -35.17
CA LYS A 248 21.46 7.13 -33.89
C LYS A 248 20.14 7.83 -34.19
N CYS A 249 19.04 7.11 -34.11
CA CYS A 249 17.76 7.73 -33.82
C CYS A 249 17.85 8.31 -32.40
N PRO A 250 17.79 9.64 -32.23
CA PRO A 250 17.83 10.23 -30.91
C PRO A 250 16.64 9.69 -30.09
N PRO A 251 16.77 9.50 -28.77
CA PRO A 251 15.57 9.41 -27.93
C PRO A 251 14.71 10.65 -28.19
N ALA A 252 13.39 10.51 -28.19
CA ALA A 252 12.45 11.61 -28.47
C ALA A 252 12.89 12.88 -27.71
N PRO A 253 13.03 14.02 -28.43
CA PRO A 253 11.87 14.69 -29.03
C PRO A 253 11.90 14.81 -30.57
N THR A 254 12.90 14.26 -31.25
CA THR A 254 13.03 14.40 -32.70
C THR A 254 12.23 13.33 -33.42
N ASN A 255 11.05 13.70 -33.95
CA ASN A 255 10.28 12.94 -34.92
C ASN A 255 11.05 12.82 -36.25
N ASP A 256 12.16 12.08 -36.25
CA ASP A 256 12.91 11.90 -37.48
C ASP A 256 12.16 10.88 -38.34
N ARG A 257 11.58 11.37 -39.43
CA ARG A 257 10.90 10.57 -40.46
C ARG A 257 11.69 9.32 -40.83
N HIS A 258 13.00 9.49 -41.00
CA HIS A 258 13.88 8.42 -41.43
C HIS A 258 13.95 7.28 -40.40
N CYS A 259 13.78 7.56 -39.11
CA CYS A 259 13.82 6.52 -38.07
C CYS A 259 12.64 5.57 -38.10
N VAL A 260 11.44 6.07 -38.45
CA VAL A 260 10.26 5.21 -38.60
C VAL A 260 10.39 4.37 -39.87
N GLU A 261 10.79 4.99 -40.99
CA GLU A 261 11.02 4.29 -42.26
C GLU A 261 12.12 3.22 -42.13
N ASP A 262 13.27 3.54 -41.52
CA ASP A 262 14.37 2.59 -41.27
C ASP A 262 13.95 1.45 -40.35
N GLY A 263 13.15 1.75 -39.31
CA GLY A 263 12.63 0.75 -38.37
C GLY A 263 11.68 -0.24 -39.03
N LEU A 264 10.77 0.25 -39.87
CA LEU A 264 9.86 -0.58 -40.66
C LEU A 264 10.61 -1.43 -41.69
N ALA A 265 11.57 -0.83 -42.40
CA ALA A 265 12.40 -1.53 -43.37
C ALA A 265 13.22 -2.66 -42.74
N LYS A 266 13.73 -2.47 -41.52
CA LYS A 266 14.45 -3.51 -40.78
C LYS A 266 13.59 -4.74 -40.49
N GLU A 267 12.31 -4.54 -40.21
CA GLU A 267 11.35 -5.62 -39.98
C GLU A 267 10.71 -6.14 -41.28
N SER A 268 11.16 -5.64 -42.44
CA SER A 268 10.59 -5.96 -43.77
C SER A 268 9.10 -5.64 -43.88
N VAL A 269 8.65 -4.58 -43.20
CA VAL A 269 7.26 -4.10 -43.19
C VAL A 269 7.18 -2.82 -44.01
N THR A 270 6.23 -2.75 -44.94
CA THR A 270 5.93 -1.53 -45.70
C THR A 270 4.82 -0.71 -45.05
N LEU A 271 4.62 0.55 -45.46
CA LEU A 271 3.51 1.36 -44.94
C LEU A 271 2.15 0.75 -45.30
N GLU A 272 2.08 0.06 -46.44
CA GLU A 272 0.89 -0.65 -46.93
C GLU A 272 0.48 -1.79 -45.99
N ASP A 273 1.45 -2.49 -45.39
CA ASP A 273 1.22 -3.61 -44.47
C ASP A 273 0.65 -3.21 -43.09
N ILE A 274 0.64 -1.91 -42.78
CA ILE A 274 0.15 -1.40 -41.50
C ILE A 274 -1.36 -1.25 -41.54
N ASP A 275 -2.09 -2.03 -40.75
CA ASP A 275 -3.55 -1.92 -40.65
C ASP A 275 -4.00 -0.75 -39.77
N MET A 276 -3.25 -0.51 -38.69
CA MET A 276 -3.65 0.39 -37.62
C MET A 276 -2.45 1.04 -36.93
N VAL A 277 -2.62 2.28 -36.50
CA VAL A 277 -1.67 3.02 -35.68
C VAL A 277 -2.33 3.43 -34.37
N VAL A 278 -1.66 3.17 -33.25
CA VAL A 278 -2.12 3.59 -31.92
C VAL A 278 -1.21 4.71 -31.44
N ILE A 279 -1.80 5.86 -31.13
CA ILE A 279 -1.09 6.99 -30.53
C ILE A 279 -1.28 6.90 -29.01
N THR A 280 -0.19 6.70 -28.27
CA THR A 280 -0.25 6.63 -26.80
C THR A 280 -0.74 7.94 -26.19
N HIS A 281 -0.23 9.09 -26.65
CA HIS A 281 -0.67 10.42 -26.21
C HIS A 281 -0.26 11.52 -27.19
N GLY A 282 -0.79 12.74 -26.99
CA GLY A 282 -0.72 13.85 -27.96
C GLY A 282 0.53 14.73 -27.89
N HIS A 283 1.65 14.26 -27.32
CA HIS A 283 2.89 15.05 -27.36
C HIS A 283 3.62 14.89 -28.69
N PRO A 284 4.32 15.94 -29.18
CA PRO A 284 4.96 15.92 -30.48
C PRO A 284 5.81 14.67 -30.72
N GLY A 285 6.63 14.25 -29.76
CA GLY A 285 7.51 13.08 -29.88
C GLY A 285 6.80 11.73 -30.05
N HIS A 286 5.48 11.67 -29.89
CA HIS A 286 4.67 10.44 -30.00
C HIS A 286 3.64 10.49 -31.14
N MET A 287 3.36 11.67 -31.70
CA MET A 287 2.36 11.85 -32.77
C MET A 287 2.87 12.59 -34.01
N GLY A 288 4.13 13.05 -34.05
CA GLY A 288 4.55 13.97 -35.10
C GLY A 288 4.71 13.36 -36.50
N ASN A 289 4.73 12.04 -36.62
CA ASN A 289 4.87 11.30 -37.88
C ASN A 289 3.51 10.81 -38.44
N MET A 290 2.39 11.40 -38.00
CA MET A 290 1.05 10.99 -38.45
C MET A 290 0.76 11.26 -39.92
N ASN A 291 1.55 12.10 -40.57
CA ASN A 291 1.49 12.36 -42.01
C ASN A 291 1.75 11.10 -42.87
N PHE A 292 2.47 10.07 -42.38
CA PHE A 292 2.67 8.80 -43.12
C PHE A 292 1.44 7.90 -43.12
N PHE A 293 0.58 8.06 -42.11
CA PHE A 293 -0.50 7.13 -41.82
C PHE A 293 -1.87 7.71 -42.11
N GLY A 294 -1.95 8.78 -42.91
CA GLY A 294 -3.18 9.55 -43.13
C GLY A 294 -4.36 8.78 -43.74
N GLN A 295 -4.12 7.61 -44.35
CA GLN A 295 -5.17 6.71 -44.86
C GLN A 295 -5.38 5.47 -43.98
N LYS A 296 -4.57 5.29 -42.93
CA LYS A 296 -4.66 4.14 -42.02
C LYS A 296 -5.65 4.41 -40.89
N THR A 297 -6.05 3.33 -40.22
CA THR A 297 -6.87 3.47 -39.01
C THR A 297 -6.00 3.98 -37.87
N VAL A 298 -6.30 5.16 -37.35
CA VAL A 298 -5.57 5.74 -36.21
C VAL A 298 -6.47 5.67 -34.96
N LEU A 299 -5.96 5.08 -33.89
CA LEU A 299 -6.59 5.09 -32.58
C LEU A 299 -5.89 6.12 -31.70
N PHE A 300 -6.67 7.06 -31.18
CA PHE A 300 -6.19 8.05 -30.22
C PHE A 300 -7.30 8.34 -29.20
N HIS A 301 -6.95 8.27 -27.93
CA HIS A 301 -7.90 8.36 -26.83
C HIS A 301 -9.08 7.38 -27.01
N SER A 302 -10.32 7.87 -26.94
CA SER A 302 -11.53 7.08 -27.15
C SER A 302 -12.03 7.05 -28.59
N MET A 303 -11.27 7.59 -29.55
CA MET A 303 -11.70 7.82 -30.92
C MET A 303 -10.87 7.03 -31.93
N GLN A 304 -11.52 6.65 -33.03
CA GLN A 304 -10.92 6.04 -34.20
C GLN A 304 -11.07 6.98 -35.39
N TYR A 305 -9.95 7.20 -36.08
CA TYR A 305 -9.85 8.06 -37.26
C TYR A 305 -9.52 7.20 -38.48
N VAL A 306 -10.27 7.36 -39.56
CA VAL A 306 -10.00 6.73 -40.86
C VAL A 306 -10.14 7.80 -41.93
N GLY A 307 -9.01 8.27 -42.46
CA GLY A 307 -8.99 9.45 -43.32
C GLY A 307 -9.60 10.67 -42.62
N ARG A 308 -10.74 11.16 -43.12
CA ARG A 308 -11.48 12.29 -42.53
C ARG A 308 -12.66 11.85 -41.64
N SER A 309 -12.93 10.56 -41.55
CA SER A 309 -14.01 10.02 -40.73
C SER A 309 -13.52 9.81 -39.30
N VAL A 310 -14.36 10.18 -38.33
CA VAL A 310 -14.08 10.01 -36.91
C VAL A 310 -15.25 9.28 -36.26
N SER A 311 -14.96 8.20 -35.54
CA SER A 311 -15.96 7.40 -34.83
C SER A 311 -15.53 7.13 -33.39
N PRO A 312 -16.47 7.14 -32.42
CA PRO A 312 -16.16 6.73 -31.05
C PRO A 312 -15.90 5.22 -31.01
N THR A 313 -15.04 4.79 -30.08
CA THR A 313 -14.72 3.38 -29.83
C THR A 313 -15.32 2.91 -28.50
N GLU A 314 -15.23 1.61 -28.24
CA GLU A 314 -15.63 0.97 -26.98
C GLU A 314 -14.88 1.56 -25.78
N LEU A 315 -13.72 2.18 -25.99
CA LEU A 315 -12.97 2.88 -24.95
C LEU A 315 -13.71 4.12 -24.41
N ARG A 316 -14.79 4.58 -25.06
CA ARG A 316 -15.63 5.64 -24.47
C ARG A 316 -16.28 5.15 -23.17
N ASP A 317 -16.82 3.94 -23.19
CA ASP A 317 -17.62 3.40 -22.10
C ASP A 317 -16.88 2.31 -21.29
N ARG A 318 -15.79 1.76 -21.84
CA ARG A 318 -15.00 0.69 -21.22
C ARG A 318 -13.55 1.12 -20.95
N PRO A 319 -12.87 0.52 -19.96
CA PRO A 319 -11.46 0.83 -19.68
C PRO A 319 -10.49 0.24 -20.70
N TYR A 320 -10.91 -0.76 -21.48
CA TYR A 320 -10.09 -1.40 -22.51
C TYR A 320 -10.91 -1.88 -23.71
N ARG A 321 -10.23 -2.13 -24.84
CA ARG A 321 -10.74 -2.68 -26.10
C ARG A 321 -9.78 -3.79 -26.56
N LYS A 322 -10.30 -4.93 -26.98
CA LYS A 322 -9.49 -5.97 -27.63
C LYS A 322 -9.29 -5.63 -29.10
N LEU A 323 -8.04 -5.56 -29.55
CA LEU A 323 -7.69 -5.34 -30.96
C LEU A 323 -7.48 -6.68 -31.69
N SER A 324 -7.00 -7.70 -30.98
CA SER A 324 -6.89 -9.08 -31.48
C SER A 324 -7.01 -10.07 -30.31
N THR A 325 -6.82 -11.37 -30.58
CA THR A 325 -6.80 -12.41 -29.54
C THR A 325 -5.74 -12.14 -28.45
N ASN A 326 -4.60 -11.57 -28.83
CA ASN A 326 -3.46 -11.35 -27.94
C ASN A 326 -3.17 -9.86 -27.66
N VAL A 327 -3.90 -8.93 -28.27
CA VAL A 327 -3.61 -7.49 -28.14
C VAL A 327 -4.80 -6.75 -27.55
N GLU A 328 -4.57 -6.06 -26.45
CA GLU A 328 -5.54 -5.21 -25.76
C GLU A 328 -5.05 -3.77 -25.72
N LEU A 329 -5.97 -2.83 -25.93
CA LEU A 329 -5.73 -1.40 -25.81
C LEU A 329 -6.43 -0.88 -24.56
N TRP A 330 -5.70 -0.23 -23.67
CA TRP A 330 -6.16 0.21 -22.35
C TRP A 330 -6.10 1.73 -22.24
N LYS A 331 -7.14 2.32 -21.62
CA LYS A 331 -7.08 3.71 -21.15
C LYS A 331 -6.21 3.79 -19.91
N THR A 332 -5.13 4.56 -19.97
CA THR A 332 -4.18 4.72 -18.87
C THR A 332 -3.87 6.18 -18.61
N PRO A 333 -4.87 7.04 -18.33
CA PRO A 333 -4.66 8.46 -18.08
C PRO A 333 -3.62 8.68 -16.98
N GLY A 334 -2.85 9.75 -17.08
CA GLY A 334 -1.85 10.08 -16.07
C GLY A 334 -0.88 11.15 -16.52
N HIS A 335 -0.01 10.81 -17.48
CA HIS A 335 0.89 11.78 -18.10
C HIS A 335 0.08 12.82 -18.86
N THR A 336 -0.85 12.35 -19.69
CA THR A 336 -1.96 13.16 -20.22
C THR A 336 -3.31 12.51 -19.89
N GLN A 337 -4.39 13.27 -20.02
CA GLN A 337 -5.74 12.72 -19.87
C GLN A 337 -6.08 11.70 -20.97
N GLN A 338 -5.40 11.79 -22.12
CA GLN A 338 -5.68 10.99 -23.30
C GLN A 338 -4.90 9.69 -23.38
N ASP A 339 -4.01 9.42 -22.41
CA ASP A 339 -3.05 8.32 -22.48
C ASP A 339 -3.69 6.95 -22.73
N LEU A 340 -3.06 6.19 -23.61
CA LEU A 340 -3.35 4.80 -23.94
C LEU A 340 -2.10 3.93 -23.72
N SER A 341 -2.32 2.68 -23.35
CA SER A 341 -1.29 1.63 -23.29
C SER A 341 -1.74 0.39 -24.06
N LEU A 342 -0.83 -0.25 -24.77
CA LEU A 342 -1.05 -1.55 -25.41
C LEU A 342 -0.52 -2.67 -24.53
N LEU A 343 -1.32 -3.71 -24.33
CA LEU A 343 -0.92 -4.94 -23.67
C LEU A 343 -0.95 -6.08 -24.69
N VAL A 344 0.21 -6.67 -24.93
CA VAL A 344 0.41 -7.75 -25.90
C VAL A 344 0.76 -9.03 -25.13
N HIS A 345 -0.06 -10.05 -25.26
CA HIS A 345 0.10 -11.34 -24.58
C HIS A 345 0.83 -12.36 -25.44
N ASN A 346 1.42 -13.36 -24.78
CA ASN A 346 2.01 -14.53 -25.43
C ASN A 346 3.08 -14.20 -26.47
N VAL A 347 3.88 -13.17 -26.24
CA VAL A 347 5.02 -12.81 -27.09
C VAL A 347 6.10 -13.88 -26.92
N PRO A 348 6.52 -14.58 -27.99
CA PRO A 348 7.54 -15.63 -27.90
C PRO A 348 8.82 -15.14 -27.21
N GLY A 349 9.21 -15.82 -26.14
CA GLY A 349 10.39 -15.45 -25.33
C GLY A 349 10.20 -14.30 -24.35
N TYR A 350 9.15 -13.49 -24.48
CA TYR A 350 8.94 -12.30 -23.63
C TYR A 350 7.67 -12.36 -22.75
N GLY A 351 6.74 -13.30 -22.98
CA GLY A 351 5.52 -13.38 -22.18
C GLY A 351 4.55 -12.23 -22.51
N SER A 352 4.10 -11.48 -21.51
CA SER A 352 3.24 -10.30 -21.73
C SER A 352 4.05 -9.00 -21.79
N MET A 353 3.88 -8.20 -22.84
CA MET A 353 4.55 -6.92 -23.04
C MET A 353 3.57 -5.75 -22.98
N ALA A 354 3.89 -4.71 -22.22
CA ALA A 354 3.12 -3.47 -22.18
C ALA A 354 3.88 -2.32 -22.89
N ILE A 355 3.27 -1.70 -23.90
CA ILE A 355 3.76 -0.48 -24.55
C ILE A 355 2.97 0.69 -24.01
N VAL A 356 3.61 1.57 -23.24
CA VAL A 356 2.90 2.47 -22.32
C VAL A 356 3.12 3.97 -22.58
N GLY A 357 3.97 4.33 -23.55
CA GLY A 357 4.35 5.72 -23.78
C GLY A 357 4.87 6.38 -22.51
N ASP A 358 4.53 7.65 -22.30
CA ASP A 358 5.02 8.42 -21.14
C ASP A 358 4.23 8.18 -19.84
N LEU A 359 3.29 7.22 -19.83
CA LEU A 359 2.77 6.69 -18.57
C LEU A 359 3.94 6.18 -17.69
N ILE A 360 4.91 5.54 -18.34
CA ILE A 360 6.22 5.20 -17.77
C ILE A 360 7.28 5.66 -18.78
N PRO A 361 7.86 6.86 -18.61
CA PRO A 361 8.83 7.41 -19.55
C PRO A 361 10.16 6.63 -19.51
N SER A 362 10.56 6.05 -18.38
CA SER A 362 11.78 5.24 -18.26
C SER A 362 11.70 4.27 -17.07
N GLU A 363 12.57 3.25 -17.03
CA GLU A 363 12.69 2.32 -15.90
C GLU A 363 13.05 3.06 -14.59
N GLU A 364 13.88 4.10 -14.68
CA GLU A 364 14.31 4.91 -13.53
C GLU A 364 13.14 5.51 -12.75
N MET A 365 12.04 5.84 -13.42
CA MET A 365 10.81 6.31 -12.78
C MET A 365 10.30 5.27 -11.77
N ILE A 366 10.28 3.99 -12.16
CA ILE A 366 9.79 2.89 -11.31
C ILE A 366 10.78 2.57 -10.20
N GLU A 367 12.09 2.65 -10.47
CA GLU A 367 13.13 2.43 -9.47
C GLU A 367 13.09 3.49 -8.36
N HIS A 368 13.01 4.76 -8.74
CA HIS A 368 13.12 5.92 -7.85
C HIS A 368 11.77 6.47 -7.37
N TYR A 369 10.68 5.75 -7.60
CA TYR A 369 9.33 6.15 -7.24
C TYR A 369 9.20 6.40 -5.71
N LYS A 370 9.48 7.63 -5.26
CA LYS A 370 9.28 8.07 -3.87
C LYS A 370 7.82 8.50 -3.69
N SER A 371 7.24 8.22 -2.53
CA SER A 371 5.84 8.56 -2.21
C SER A 371 5.52 10.06 -2.28
N ASN A 372 6.54 10.93 -2.30
CA ASN A 372 6.44 12.38 -2.22
C ASN A 372 7.21 13.05 -3.37
N MET A 373 7.11 12.53 -4.59
CA MET A 373 7.72 13.21 -5.74
C MET A 373 7.04 14.58 -5.92
N PRO A 374 7.80 15.67 -6.09
CA PRO A 374 7.20 16.95 -6.43
C PRO A 374 6.40 16.82 -7.75
N PRO A 375 5.40 17.70 -7.99
CA PRO A 375 4.68 17.73 -9.26
C PRO A 375 5.70 17.72 -10.41
N GLN A 376 5.63 16.70 -11.27
CA GLN A 376 6.45 16.67 -12.48
C GLN A 376 5.82 17.67 -13.46
N GLU A 377 6.60 18.66 -13.91
CA GLU A 377 6.15 19.56 -14.97
C GLU A 377 5.76 18.74 -16.20
N GLY A 378 4.59 19.00 -16.77
CA GLY A 378 4.08 18.29 -17.94
C GLY A 378 3.32 16.98 -17.66
N VAL A 379 3.11 16.59 -16.39
CA VAL A 379 2.23 15.48 -16.01
C VAL A 379 0.86 16.01 -15.56
N TRP A 380 -0.21 15.49 -16.16
CA TRP A 380 -1.58 15.90 -15.86
C TRP A 380 -2.05 15.51 -14.45
N ASP A 381 -1.85 14.25 -14.06
CA ASP A 381 -2.18 13.75 -12.72
C ASP A 381 -1.23 12.64 -12.29
N VAL A 382 -0.32 12.98 -11.38
CA VAL A 382 0.69 12.06 -10.83
C VAL A 382 0.06 10.87 -10.11
N ALA A 383 -1.06 11.06 -9.40
CA ALA A 383 -1.71 9.97 -8.65
C ALA A 383 -2.35 8.97 -9.61
N THR A 384 -3.04 9.45 -10.64
CA THR A 384 -3.65 8.63 -11.69
C THR A 384 -2.58 7.95 -12.55
N GLN A 385 -1.50 8.66 -12.92
CA GLN A 385 -0.33 8.09 -13.60
C GLN A 385 0.26 6.94 -12.79
N ARG A 386 0.47 7.14 -11.48
CA ARG A 386 0.96 6.08 -10.58
C ARG A 386 0.07 4.85 -10.60
N GLN A 387 -1.24 5.06 -10.48
CA GLN A 387 -2.20 3.97 -10.40
C GLN A 387 -2.19 3.14 -11.68
N ASN A 388 -2.18 3.79 -12.84
CA ASN A 388 -2.18 3.12 -14.14
C ASN A 388 -0.80 2.52 -14.49
N ALA A 389 0.30 3.15 -14.09
CA ALA A 389 1.64 2.57 -14.20
C ALA A 389 1.74 1.28 -13.37
N ASN A 390 1.25 1.29 -12.12
CA ASN A 390 1.19 0.10 -11.28
C ASN A 390 0.32 -0.99 -11.91
N LEU A 391 -0.82 -0.64 -12.52
CA LEU A 391 -1.67 -1.58 -13.23
C LEU A 391 -0.89 -2.29 -14.36
N MET A 392 -0.19 -1.53 -15.21
CA MET A 392 0.60 -2.08 -16.31
C MET A 392 1.77 -2.94 -15.83
N VAL A 393 2.47 -2.51 -14.77
CA VAL A 393 3.51 -3.32 -14.09
C VAL A 393 2.94 -4.65 -13.57
N CYS A 394 1.70 -4.68 -13.11
CA CYS A 394 1.09 -5.91 -12.62
C CYS A 394 0.62 -6.85 -13.72
N MET A 395 0.28 -6.32 -14.89
CA MET A 395 -0.30 -7.09 -16.01
C MET A 395 0.73 -7.57 -17.04
N SER A 396 1.97 -7.06 -16.98
CA SER A 396 3.02 -7.37 -17.95
C SER A 396 4.26 -7.97 -17.31
N ASP A 397 5.05 -8.68 -18.11
CA ASP A 397 6.39 -9.19 -17.80
C ASP A 397 7.49 -8.25 -18.32
N TRP A 398 7.18 -7.47 -19.34
CA TRP A 398 8.06 -6.45 -19.93
C TRP A 398 7.31 -5.14 -20.19
N ILE A 399 8.02 -4.03 -20.05
CA ILE A 399 7.50 -2.69 -20.34
C ILE A 399 8.36 -2.05 -21.43
N VAL A 400 7.71 -1.51 -22.45
CA VAL A 400 8.30 -0.61 -23.45
C VAL A 400 7.93 0.82 -23.05
N PRO A 401 8.87 1.57 -22.44
CA PRO A 401 8.61 2.92 -21.95
C PRO A 401 8.61 3.96 -23.09
N GLY A 402 8.15 5.17 -22.80
CA GLY A 402 8.13 6.27 -23.78
C GLY A 402 9.51 6.78 -24.20
N HIS A 403 10.47 6.83 -23.28
CA HIS A 403 11.82 7.39 -23.46
C HIS A 403 12.87 6.45 -22.86
N GLY A 404 13.03 5.24 -23.41
CA GLY A 404 14.00 4.29 -22.90
C GLY A 404 14.09 2.99 -23.68
N GLN A 405 14.89 2.06 -23.18
CA GLN A 405 14.88 0.68 -23.66
C GLN A 405 13.72 -0.09 -23.00
N PRO A 406 13.18 -1.11 -23.67
CA PRO A 406 12.33 -2.08 -23.01
C PRO A 406 13.05 -2.72 -21.81
N PHE A 407 12.34 -2.90 -20.70
CA PHE A 407 12.89 -3.48 -19.49
C PHE A 407 11.97 -4.56 -18.92
N ARG A 408 12.58 -5.55 -18.26
CA ARG A 408 11.86 -6.64 -17.62
C ARG A 408 11.27 -6.15 -16.30
N VAL A 409 10.02 -6.50 -16.05
CA VAL A 409 9.34 -6.18 -14.79
C VAL A 409 9.91 -7.06 -13.68
N LYS A 410 10.77 -6.48 -12.84
CA LYS A 410 11.37 -7.15 -11.70
C LYS A 410 10.33 -7.38 -10.59
N THR A 411 10.55 -8.40 -9.77
CA THR A 411 9.66 -8.73 -8.65
C THR A 411 9.54 -7.59 -7.64
N GLU A 412 10.61 -6.82 -7.44
CA GLU A 412 10.59 -5.60 -6.62
C GLU A 412 9.60 -4.53 -7.15
N TYR A 413 9.46 -4.39 -8.46
CA TYR A 413 8.51 -3.45 -9.07
C TYR A 413 7.07 -3.91 -8.79
N ARG A 414 6.81 -5.22 -8.91
CA ARG A 414 5.50 -5.81 -8.60
C ARG A 414 5.11 -5.64 -7.13
N GLN A 415 6.08 -5.74 -6.22
CA GLN A 415 5.87 -5.47 -4.80
C GLN A 415 5.55 -4.00 -4.53
N LYS A 416 6.34 -3.08 -5.08
CA LYS A 416 6.10 -1.62 -4.98
C LYS A 416 4.72 -1.23 -5.54
N ALA A 417 4.30 -1.89 -6.63
CA ALA A 417 2.99 -1.68 -7.26
C ALA A 417 1.82 -2.34 -6.50
N GLY A 418 2.09 -3.25 -5.56
CA GLY A 418 1.06 -3.94 -4.77
C GLY A 418 0.21 -4.93 -5.56
N CYS A 419 0.82 -5.62 -6.54
CA CYS A 419 0.10 -6.43 -7.53
C CYS A 419 -0.82 -7.50 -6.96
N THR A 420 -0.46 -8.15 -5.85
CA THR A 420 -1.31 -9.18 -5.22
C THR A 420 -2.69 -8.62 -4.83
N ARG A 421 -2.73 -7.41 -4.29
CA ARG A 421 -3.98 -6.74 -3.92
C ARG A 421 -4.74 -6.26 -5.16
N LEU A 422 -4.01 -5.69 -6.12
CA LEU A 422 -4.58 -5.06 -7.31
C LEU A 422 -5.24 -6.11 -8.23
N LEU A 423 -4.55 -7.22 -8.51
CA LEU A 423 -5.08 -8.34 -9.30
C LEU A 423 -6.26 -9.04 -8.59
N ALA A 424 -6.21 -9.20 -7.27
CA ALA A 424 -7.33 -9.77 -6.51
C ALA A 424 -8.58 -8.89 -6.58
N GLN A 425 -8.44 -7.56 -6.48
CA GLN A 425 -9.55 -6.63 -6.62
C GLN A 425 -10.15 -6.64 -8.03
N MET A 426 -9.34 -6.82 -9.07
CA MET A 426 -9.85 -6.92 -10.44
C MET A 426 -10.63 -8.21 -10.69
N ARG A 427 -10.18 -9.34 -10.15
CA ARG A 427 -10.92 -10.61 -10.25
C ARG A 427 -12.30 -10.53 -9.59
N LEU A 428 -12.43 -9.78 -8.48
CA LEU A 428 -13.70 -9.57 -7.79
C LEU A 428 -14.65 -8.60 -8.52
N LYS A 429 -14.13 -7.72 -9.40
CA LYS A 429 -14.94 -6.78 -10.19
C LYS A 429 -15.34 -7.33 -11.57
N ALA A 430 -14.70 -8.40 -12.02
CA ALA A 430 -15.00 -9.08 -13.28
C ALA A 430 -16.02 -10.23 -13.12
N GLN A 431 -16.37 -10.58 -11.88
CA GLN A 431 -17.52 -11.41 -11.50
C GLN A 431 -18.71 -10.51 -11.23
#